data_AF-A0A6B0SU86-F1
#
_entry.id   AF-A0A6B0SU86-F1
#
_cell.length_a   1.000
_cell.length_b   1.000
_cell.length_c   1.000
_cell.angle_alpha   90.00
_cell.angle_beta   90.00
_cell.angle_gamma   90.00
#
_symmetry.space_group_name_H-M   'P 1'
#
loop_
_entity.id
_entity.type
_entity.pdbx_description
1 polymer ?
#
loop_
_entity_poly.entity_id
_entity_poly.type
_entity_poly.pdbx_seq_one_letter_code
_entity_poly.pdbx_strand_id
1 'polypeptide(L)'
;RGDDRYLLAWAVVDNDLTVRDVREAASAVNDGRNLAGVLEELGVTPGELTVTLPSVVYRDLRRHATVSDRDPDDVVSDALRDYL
;
A
#
# COMPACT_ATOMS: atom_id res chain seq x y z
N ARG A 1 -9.37 -10.46 -11.64
CA ARG A 1 -8.79 -11.75 -12.15
C ARG A 1 -7.49 -11.50 -12.92
N GLY A 2 -6.40 -11.34 -12.18
CA GLY A 2 -5.10 -10.92 -12.70
C GLY A 2 -4.45 -10.00 -11.68
N ASP A 3 -5.16 -8.92 -11.32
CA ASP A 3 -4.69 -7.89 -10.40
C ASP A 3 -4.79 -8.31 -8.92
N ASP A 4 -5.83 -9.05 -8.55
CA ASP A 4 -6.07 -9.48 -7.16
C ASP A 4 -4.93 -10.34 -6.59
N ARG A 5 -4.32 -11.22 -7.41
CA ARG A 5 -3.18 -12.03 -6.96
C ARG A 5 -1.93 -11.18 -6.71
N TYR A 6 -1.75 -10.09 -7.45
CA TYR A 6 -0.62 -9.18 -7.26
C TYR A 6 -0.85 -8.33 -6.02
N LEU A 7 -2.08 -7.81 -5.83
CA LEU A 7 -2.45 -7.09 -4.61
C LEU A 7 -2.23 -7.94 -3.35
N LEU A 8 -2.64 -9.21 -3.35
CA LEU A 8 -2.40 -10.10 -2.21
C LEU A 8 -0.89 -10.38 -2.02
N ALA A 9 -0.13 -10.57 -3.10
CA ALA A 9 1.31 -10.81 -3.01
C ALA A 9 2.06 -9.59 -2.43
N TRP A 10 1.73 -8.38 -2.89
CA TRP A 10 2.34 -7.15 -2.37
C TRP A 10 1.89 -6.85 -0.95
N ALA A 11 0.62 -7.07 -0.61
CA ALA A 11 0.15 -6.97 0.77
C ALA A 11 0.95 -7.85 1.74
N VAL A 12 1.36 -9.05 1.33
CA VAL A 12 2.21 -9.96 2.13
C VAL A 12 3.66 -9.50 2.21
N VAL A 13 4.16 -8.80 1.19
CA VAL A 13 5.54 -8.28 1.18
C VAL A 13 5.63 -7.01 2.03
N ASP A 14 4.62 -6.14 1.92
CA ASP A 14 4.61 -4.82 2.53
C ASP A 14 4.04 -4.83 3.95
N ASN A 15 3.28 -5.87 4.31
CA ASN A 15 2.72 -6.08 5.64
C ASN A 15 3.14 -7.46 6.15
N ASP A 16 3.42 -7.57 7.45
CA ASP A 16 3.77 -8.84 8.14
C ASP A 16 2.57 -9.82 8.25
N LEU A 17 1.91 -10.09 7.12
CA LEU A 17 0.79 -11.02 7.04
C LEU A 17 1.27 -12.45 7.27
N THR A 18 0.57 -13.17 8.15
CA THR A 18 0.87 -14.58 8.41
C THR A 18 0.28 -15.47 7.32
N VAL A 19 0.77 -16.72 7.22
CA VAL A 19 0.20 -17.74 6.31
C VAL A 19 -1.30 -17.96 6.56
N ARG A 20 -1.77 -17.79 7.80
CA ARG A 20 -3.19 -17.91 8.14
C ARG A 20 -3.99 -16.80 7.47
N ASP A 21 -3.53 -15.56 7.57
CA ASP A 21 -4.23 -14.39 7.03
C ASP A 21 -4.26 -14.44 5.50
N VAL A 22 -3.19 -14.94 4.86
CA VAL A 22 -3.16 -15.20 3.41
C VAL A 22 -4.17 -16.26 2.99
N ARG A 23 -4.31 -17.36 3.75
CA ARG A 23 -5.30 -18.41 3.47
C ARG A 23 -6.72 -17.91 3.63
N GLU A 24 -6.96 -17.11 4.65
CA GLU A 24 -8.26 -16.48 4.89
C GLU A 24 -8.63 -15.55 3.74
N ALA A 25 -7.70 -14.69 3.30
CA ALA A 25 -7.89 -13.81 2.16
C ALA A 25 -8.17 -14.57 0.86
N ALA A 26 -7.40 -15.62 0.59
CA ALA A 26 -7.61 -16.46 -0.60
C ALA A 26 -8.95 -17.19 -0.59
N SER A 27 -9.39 -17.69 0.57
CA SER A 27 -10.72 -18.30 0.72
C SER A 27 -11.83 -17.29 0.45
N ALA A 28 -11.77 -16.12 1.10
CA ALA A 28 -12.76 -15.07 0.95
C ALA A 28 -12.92 -14.60 -0.51
N VAL A 29 -11.81 -14.47 -1.24
CA VAL A 29 -11.83 -14.12 -2.66
C VAL A 29 -12.43 -15.25 -3.52
N ASN A 30 -12.12 -16.51 -3.23
CA ASN A 30 -12.76 -17.66 -3.89
C ASN A 30 -14.28 -17.68 -3.63
N ASP A 31 -14.71 -17.23 -2.45
CA ASP A 31 -16.12 -17.05 -2.08
C ASP A 31 -16.75 -15.78 -2.69
N GLY A 32 -16.01 -15.07 -3.54
CA GLY A 32 -16.50 -13.93 -4.32
C GLY A 32 -16.40 -12.58 -3.61
N ARG A 33 -15.75 -12.51 -2.43
CA ARG A 33 -15.52 -11.25 -1.73
C ARG A 33 -14.43 -10.41 -2.41
N ASN A 34 -14.54 -9.09 -2.30
CA ASN A 34 -13.51 -8.17 -2.79
C ASN A 34 -12.26 -8.27 -1.91
N LEU A 35 -11.11 -8.51 -2.53
CA LEU A 35 -9.83 -8.63 -1.84
C LEU A 35 -9.45 -7.38 -1.03
N ALA A 36 -9.68 -6.17 -1.56
CA ALA A 36 -9.31 -4.94 -0.86
C ALA A 36 -10.03 -4.84 0.49
N GLY A 37 -11.35 -5.08 0.50
CA GLY A 37 -12.12 -5.09 1.74
C GLY A 37 -11.74 -6.23 2.69
N VAL A 38 -11.32 -7.38 2.16
CA VAL A 38 -10.81 -8.48 2.99
C VAL A 38 -9.47 -8.13 3.62
N LEU A 39 -8.57 -7.45 2.90
CA LEU A 39 -7.30 -6.97 3.44
C LEU A 39 -7.52 -5.90 4.51
N GLU A 40 -8.44 -4.97 4.29
CA GLU A 40 -8.81 -3.95 5.29
C GLU A 40 -9.36 -4.59 6.59
N GLU A 41 -10.17 -5.65 6.49
CA GLU A 41 -10.64 -6.42 7.65
C GLU A 41 -9.50 -7.10 8.41
N LEU A 42 -8.43 -7.47 7.70
CA LEU A 42 -7.20 -8.01 8.27
C LEU A 42 -6.25 -6.92 8.78
N GLY A 43 -6.66 -5.65 8.73
CA GLY A 43 -5.87 -4.51 9.18
C GLY A 43 -4.77 -4.08 8.21
N VAL A 44 -4.85 -4.52 6.94
CA VAL A 44 -3.92 -4.15 5.87
C VAL A 44 -4.57 -3.12 4.97
N THR A 45 -3.91 -1.96 4.82
CA THR A 45 -4.32 -0.94 3.85
C THR A 45 -3.69 -1.26 2.49
N PRO A 46 -4.47 -1.64 1.46
CA PRO A 46 -3.90 -1.98 0.17
C PRO A 46 -3.22 -0.75 -0.47
N GLY A 47 -1.96 -0.92 -0.88
CA GLY A 47 -1.16 0.15 -1.49
C GLY A 47 -0.37 1.00 -0.48
N GLU A 48 -0.49 0.74 0.82
CA GLU A 48 0.41 1.30 1.82
C GLU A 48 1.78 0.60 1.75
N LEU A 49 2.84 1.40 1.63
CA LEU A 49 4.20 0.92 1.50
C LEU A 49 5.12 1.73 2.43
N THR A 50 5.88 1.04 3.27
CA THR A 50 6.93 1.70 4.07
C THR A 50 8.22 1.81 3.26
N VAL A 51 8.63 3.04 2.96
CA VAL A 51 9.89 3.32 2.24
C VAL A 51 10.91 4.01 3.13
N THR A 52 12.19 3.69 2.94
CA THR A 52 13.30 4.41 3.56
C THR A 52 13.88 5.41 2.56
N LEU A 53 13.81 6.71 2.88
CA LEU A 53 14.35 7.78 2.03
C LEU A 53 15.69 8.28 2.58
N PRO A 54 16.65 8.69 1.70
CA PRO A 54 17.82 9.45 2.15
C PRO A 54 17.38 10.69 2.93
N SER A 55 18.09 11.03 4.02
CA SER A 55 17.66 12.07 4.96
C SER A 55 17.40 13.43 4.31
N VAL A 56 18.16 13.76 3.26
CA VAL A 56 17.97 15.00 2.48
C VAL A 56 16.63 14.96 1.73
N VAL A 57 16.33 13.85 1.05
CA VAL A 57 15.08 13.65 0.30
C VAL A 57 13.88 13.65 1.24
N TYR A 58 13.98 12.96 2.38
CA TYR A 58 12.93 12.97 3.41
C TYR A 58 12.61 14.38 3.90
N ARG A 59 13.65 15.18 4.21
CA ARG A 59 13.48 16.57 4.66
C ARG A 59 12.84 17.42 3.59
N ASP A 60 13.26 17.28 2.34
CA ASP A 60 12.76 18.10 1.24
C ASP A 60 11.30 17.74 0.91
N LEU A 61 10.92 16.45 0.97
CA LEU A 61 9.53 15.99 0.90
C LEU A 61 8.68 16.61 2.01
N ARG A 62 9.12 16.49 3.28
CA ARG A 62 8.39 17.04 4.43
C ARG A 62 8.21 18.55 4.30
N ARG A 63 9.27 19.27 3.90
CA ARG A 63 9.21 20.71 3.68
C ARG A 63 8.21 21.06 2.58
N HIS A 64 8.26 20.38 1.44
CA HIS A 64 7.37 20.64 0.31
C HIS A 64 5.90 20.38 0.67
N ALA A 65 5.63 19.24 1.30
CA ALA A 65 4.31 18.87 1.78
C ALA A 65 3.74 19.93 2.74
N THR A 66 4.51 20.38 3.73
CA THR A 66 4.09 21.43 4.67
C THR A 66 3.84 22.78 3.99
N VAL A 67 4.74 23.23 3.10
CA VAL A 67 4.57 24.52 2.41
C VAL A 67 3.36 24.52 1.48
N SER A 68 3.02 23.37 0.91
CA SER A 68 1.92 23.21 -0.04
C SER A 68 0.61 22.82 0.63
N ASP A 69 0.57 22.65 1.96
CA ASP A 69 -0.56 22.13 2.73
C ASP A 69 -1.10 20.79 2.18
N ARG A 70 -0.19 19.87 1.87
CA ARG A 70 -0.48 18.53 1.33
C ARG A 70 0.07 17.44 2.23
N ASP A 71 -0.54 16.25 2.16
CA ASP A 71 0.05 15.07 2.77
C ASP A 71 1.29 14.60 1.97
N PRO A 72 2.38 14.15 2.62
CA PRO A 72 3.50 13.53 1.93
C PRO A 72 3.11 12.40 0.97
N ASP A 73 2.08 11.62 1.30
CA ASP A 73 1.62 10.50 0.47
C ASP A 73 1.08 11.00 -0.86
N ASP A 74 0.34 12.11 -0.85
CA ASP A 74 -0.17 12.73 -2.08
C ASP A 74 0.97 13.23 -2.97
N VAL A 75 1.99 13.85 -2.36
CA VAL A 75 3.17 14.36 -3.09
C VAL A 75 3.95 13.20 -3.72
N VAL A 76 4.15 12.11 -2.98
CA VAL A 76 4.84 10.91 -3.50
C VAL A 76 4.01 10.25 -4.59
N SER A 77 2.69 10.14 -4.40
CA SER A 77 1.78 9.55 -5.39
C SER A 77 1.82 10.31 -6.71
N ASP A 78 1.75 11.64 -6.68
CA ASP A 78 1.84 12.47 -7.88
C ASP A 78 3.22 12.37 -8.54
N ALA A 79 4.30 12.44 -7.77
CA ALA A 79 5.65 12.32 -8.31
C ALA A 79 5.89 10.95 -8.99
N LEU A 80 5.35 9.86 -8.44
CA LEU A 80 5.42 8.53 -9.04
C LEU A 80 4.55 8.43 -10.30
N ARG A 81 3.34 9.02 -10.32
CA ARG A 81 2.49 9.08 -11.51
C ARG A 81 3.12 9.87 -12.64
N ASP A 82 3.83 10.95 -12.32
CA ASP A 82 4.52 11.76 -13.32
C ASP A 82 5.79 11.07 -13.85
N TYR A 83 6.40 10.19 -13.04
CA TYR A 83 7.61 9.46 -13.41
C TYR A 83 7.34 8.20 -14.25
N LEU A 84 6.26 7.47 -13.93
CA LEU A 84 5.87 6.21 -14.58
C LEU A 84 5.07 6.42 -15.86
#